data_AF-A0A2D0NAY5-F1
#
_entry.id   AF-A0A2D0NAY5-F1
#
_cell.length_a   1.000
_cell.length_b   1.000
_cell.length_c   1.000
_cell.angle_alpha   90.00
_cell.angle_beta   90.00
_cell.angle_gamma   90.00
#
_symmetry.space_group_name_H-M   'P 1'
#
loop_
_entity.id
_entity.type
_entity.pdbx_description
1 polymer ?
#
loop_
_entity_poly.entity_id
_entity_poly.type
_entity_poly.pdbx_seq_one_letter_code
_entity_poly.pdbx_strand_id
1 'polypeptide(L)'
;MDHDEQTLNWTEDPKTAPRKSLEEWTGLQKIQLPPASYLSDRQVHILLEELKDMLGEYNCHVVFQVSVPEPLQYEVIRTRFDQQSPLLVANMHFFEFCDPSQKLGKCQLGDYCHCRFFENLLADYEEDGIDFETGHNFLFEEEKTYLDAFETDAPFFDDFYDNDYDDLDGLDWDDEEEDDDWNLF
;
A
#
# COMPACT_ATOMS: atom_id res chain seq x y z
N MET A 1 35.84 -4.22 19.08
CA MET A 1 34.53 -3.69 18.65
C MET A 1 33.82 -4.89 18.10
N ASP A 2 33.00 -5.51 18.94
CA ASP A 2 32.15 -6.61 18.49
C ASP A 2 31.15 -6.03 17.49
N HIS A 3 31.27 -6.46 16.24
CA HIS A 3 30.19 -6.30 15.27
C HIS A 3 29.14 -7.33 15.68
N ASP A 4 28.22 -6.93 16.55
CA ASP A 4 26.97 -7.65 16.70
C ASP A 4 26.29 -7.61 15.32
N GLU A 5 26.36 -8.72 14.58
CA GLU A 5 25.53 -8.93 13.41
C GLU A 5 24.07 -8.89 13.89
N GLN A 6 23.45 -7.71 13.80
CA GLN A 6 22.03 -7.56 14.03
C GLN A 6 21.31 -8.35 12.94
N THR A 7 20.84 -9.54 13.30
CA THR A 7 19.96 -10.33 12.46
C THR A 7 18.64 -9.58 12.30
N LEU A 8 18.30 -9.21 11.07
CA LEU A 8 17.02 -8.59 10.76
C LEU A 8 15.87 -9.54 11.14
N ASN A 9 14.86 -8.98 11.82
CA ASN A 9 13.66 -9.73 12.17
C ASN A 9 12.60 -9.56 11.08
N TRP A 10 12.52 -10.51 10.15
CA TRP A 10 11.51 -10.49 9.08
C TRP A 10 10.06 -10.68 9.58
N THR A 11 9.87 -11.04 10.85
CA THR A 11 8.54 -11.24 11.47
C THR A 11 8.04 -9.99 12.21
N GLU A 12 8.57 -8.80 11.90
CA GLU A 12 8.12 -7.54 12.48
C GLU A 12 6.63 -7.27 12.20
N ASP A 13 5.86 -7.03 13.28
CA ASP A 13 4.45 -6.62 13.19
C ASP A 13 4.33 -5.09 13.41
N PRO A 14 3.80 -4.34 12.42
CA PRO A 14 3.53 -2.90 12.52
C PRO A 14 2.72 -2.47 13.75
N LYS A 15 1.89 -3.36 14.32
CA LYS A 15 1.09 -3.09 15.53
C LYS A 15 1.94 -2.99 16.79
N THR A 16 3.10 -3.65 16.80
CA THR A 16 4.00 -3.73 17.96
C THR A 16 5.25 -2.86 17.79
N ALA A 17 5.51 -2.37 16.59
CA ALA A 17 6.62 -1.50 16.27
C ALA A 17 6.53 -0.16 17.03
N PRO A 18 7.69 0.47 17.35
CA PRO A 18 7.70 1.82 17.87
C PRO A 18 6.96 2.77 16.94
N ARG A 19 6.03 3.56 17.48
CA ARG A 19 5.28 4.57 16.73
C ARG A 19 5.68 5.96 17.18
N LYS A 20 5.95 6.83 16.22
CA LYS A 20 6.10 8.27 16.40
C LYS A 20 5.51 8.97 15.18
N SER A 21 5.34 10.28 15.28
CA SER A 21 5.02 11.07 14.10
C SER A 21 6.17 11.04 13.09
N LEU A 22 5.87 11.24 11.79
CA LEU A 22 6.94 11.41 10.81
C LEU A 22 7.78 12.66 11.11
N GLU A 23 7.19 13.69 11.73
CA GLU A 23 7.94 14.85 12.21
C GLU A 23 9.02 14.46 13.23
N GLU A 24 8.71 13.54 14.15
CA GLU A 24 9.66 13.05 15.14
C GLU A 24 10.72 12.11 14.56
N TRP A 25 10.35 11.29 13.56
CA TRP A 25 11.30 10.38 12.91
C TRP A 25 12.30 11.13 12.03
N THR A 26 11.83 12.13 11.29
CA THR A 26 12.61 12.85 10.28
C THR A 26 13.23 14.14 10.82
N GLY A 27 12.68 14.68 11.92
CA GLY A 27 13.02 16.01 12.42
C GLY A 27 12.45 17.16 11.58
N LEU A 28 11.69 16.87 10.53
CA LEU A 28 11.04 17.86 9.67
C LEU A 28 9.62 18.16 10.18
N GLN A 29 9.33 19.42 10.44
CA GLN A 29 7.99 19.85 10.82
C GLN A 29 7.17 20.17 9.57
N LYS A 30 5.86 19.88 9.59
CA LYS A 30 4.90 20.23 8.54
C LYS A 30 4.91 21.71 8.18
N ILE A 31 5.23 22.60 9.13
CA ILE A 31 5.35 24.05 8.87
C ILE A 31 6.52 24.39 7.93
N GLN A 32 7.53 23.53 7.85
CA GLN A 32 8.67 23.66 6.94
C GLN A 32 8.32 23.20 5.51
N LEU A 33 7.19 22.49 5.35
CA LEU A 33 6.64 22.09 4.05
C LEU A 33 5.64 23.17 3.58
N PRO A 34 6.01 24.02 2.61
CA PRO A 34 5.13 25.09 2.14
C PRO A 34 3.91 24.51 1.40
N PRO A 35 2.70 25.09 1.55
CA PRO A 35 1.54 24.70 0.77
C PRO A 35 1.80 24.67 -0.74
N ALA A 36 1.17 23.73 -1.45
CA ALA A 36 1.35 23.57 -2.91
C ALA A 36 1.06 24.87 -3.69
N SER A 37 0.12 25.69 -3.22
CA SER A 37 -0.29 26.96 -3.83
C SER A 37 0.79 28.05 -3.84
N TYR A 38 1.86 27.91 -3.04
CA TYR A 38 3.00 28.83 -3.03
C TYR A 38 4.19 28.35 -3.86
N LEU A 39 4.07 27.18 -4.50
CA LEU A 39 5.12 26.54 -5.24
C LEU A 39 4.79 26.55 -6.73
N SER A 40 5.83 26.62 -7.58
CA SER A 40 5.70 26.28 -9.00
C SER A 40 5.64 24.77 -9.18
N ASP A 41 5.07 24.30 -10.30
CA ASP A 41 4.98 22.87 -10.62
C ASP A 41 6.33 22.14 -10.51
N ARG A 42 7.40 22.78 -11.00
CA ARG A 42 8.76 22.24 -10.87
C ARG A 42 9.21 22.08 -9.41
N GLN A 43 8.85 23.02 -8.54
CA GLN A 43 9.20 22.93 -7.11
C GLN A 43 8.36 21.88 -6.40
N VAL A 44 7.07 21.75 -6.75
CA VAL A 44 6.20 20.69 -6.26
C VAL A 44 6.80 19.33 -6.62
N HIS A 45 7.13 19.14 -7.90
CA HIS A 45 7.74 17.90 -8.40
C HIS A 45 9.00 17.54 -7.59
N ILE A 46 9.95 18.45 -7.47
CA ILE A 46 11.19 18.21 -6.72
C ILE A 46 10.90 17.86 -5.26
N LEU A 47 10.05 18.64 -4.58
CA LEU A 47 9.74 18.37 -3.17
C LEU A 47 8.99 17.06 -2.98
N LEU A 48 8.12 16.70 -3.92
CA LEU A 48 7.38 15.45 -3.88
C LEU A 48 8.32 14.25 -4.00
N GLU A 49 9.22 14.26 -4.96
CA GLU A 49 10.17 13.15 -5.16
C GLU A 49 11.13 13.03 -3.98
N GLU A 50 11.69 14.14 -3.49
CA GLU A 50 12.56 14.13 -2.30
C GLU A 50 11.83 13.65 -1.03
N LEU A 51 10.53 13.96 -0.90
CA LEU A 51 9.72 13.43 0.19
C LEU A 51 9.48 11.93 0.06
N LYS A 52 9.24 11.41 -1.15
CA LYS A 52 9.07 9.97 -1.38
C LYS A 52 10.36 9.21 -1.09
N ASP A 53 11.49 9.71 -1.59
CA ASP A 53 12.80 9.13 -1.36
C ASP A 53 13.12 9.09 0.13
N MET A 54 12.94 10.23 0.81
CA MET A 54 13.14 10.32 2.26
C MET A 54 12.25 9.33 3.02
N LEU A 55 10.95 9.24 2.71
CA LEU A 55 10.06 8.29 3.38
C LEU A 55 10.44 6.83 3.09
N GLY A 56 10.94 6.54 1.88
CA GLY A 56 11.50 5.24 1.50
C GLY A 56 12.69 4.82 2.36
N GLU A 57 13.57 5.74 2.73
CA GLU A 57 14.69 5.47 3.67
C GLU A 57 14.20 5.08 5.08
N TYR A 58 12.96 5.42 5.43
CA TYR A 58 12.29 4.99 6.66
C TYR A 58 11.36 3.77 6.44
N ASN A 59 11.52 3.04 5.34
CA ASN A 59 10.68 1.92 4.94
C ASN A 59 9.17 2.27 4.83
N CYS A 60 8.85 3.56 4.66
CA CYS A 60 7.50 4.10 4.56
C CYS A 60 7.21 4.51 3.12
N HIS A 61 6.72 3.59 2.30
CA HIS A 61 6.54 3.86 0.88
C HIS A 61 5.24 4.60 0.58
N VAL A 62 5.32 5.58 -0.32
CA VAL A 62 4.18 6.35 -0.79
C VAL A 62 3.75 5.80 -2.15
N VAL A 63 2.57 5.19 -2.21
CA VAL A 63 2.03 4.60 -3.44
C VAL A 63 0.65 5.17 -3.75
N PHE A 64 0.50 5.78 -4.92
CA PHE A 64 -0.80 6.22 -5.44
C PHE A 64 -1.26 5.24 -6.53
N GLN A 65 -2.48 4.72 -6.42
CA GLN A 65 -3.01 3.69 -7.32
C GLN A 65 -3.56 4.25 -8.65
N VAL A 66 -3.79 5.56 -8.74
CA VAL A 66 -4.26 6.23 -9.96
C VAL A 66 -3.35 7.42 -10.27
N SER A 67 -3.47 7.97 -11.47
CA SER A 67 -2.75 9.19 -11.88
C SER A 67 -3.27 10.42 -11.11
N VAL A 68 -2.84 10.55 -9.84
CA VAL A 68 -3.12 11.70 -8.98
C VAL A 68 -2.20 12.86 -9.42
N PRO A 69 -2.70 14.09 -9.64
CA PRO A 69 -1.84 15.23 -9.94
C PRO A 69 -0.79 15.47 -8.84
N GLU A 70 0.46 15.74 -9.21
CA GLU A 70 1.55 15.96 -8.25
C GLU A 70 1.26 17.01 -7.17
N PRO A 71 0.62 18.17 -7.47
CA PRO A 71 0.26 19.13 -6.42
C PRO A 71 -0.67 18.53 -5.37
N LEU A 72 -1.56 17.62 -5.78
CA LEU A 72 -2.46 16.93 -4.87
C LEU A 72 -1.73 15.83 -4.09
N GLN A 73 -0.85 15.05 -4.74
CA GLN A 73 -0.01 14.07 -4.06
C GLN A 73 0.79 14.74 -2.93
N TYR A 74 1.49 15.82 -3.25
CA TYR A 74 2.28 16.60 -2.30
C TYR A 74 1.41 17.12 -1.14
N GLU A 75 0.25 17.71 -1.43
CA GLU A 75 -0.59 18.32 -0.41
C GLU A 75 -1.18 17.27 0.55
N VAL A 76 -1.50 16.06 0.07
CA VAL A 76 -1.96 14.95 0.91
C VAL A 76 -0.85 14.48 1.85
N ILE A 77 0.36 14.26 1.34
CA ILE A 77 1.52 13.85 2.15
C ILE A 77 1.79 14.92 3.21
N ARG A 78 1.87 16.18 2.81
CA ARG A 78 2.07 17.33 3.70
C ARG A 78 0.99 17.41 4.77
N THR A 79 -0.28 17.21 4.42
CA THR A 79 -1.40 17.34 5.34
C THR A 79 -1.35 16.29 6.43
N ARG A 80 -0.92 15.07 6.09
CA ARG A 80 -0.84 13.91 6.98
C ARG A 80 0.58 13.68 7.51
N PHE A 81 1.48 14.65 7.40
CA PHE A 81 2.88 14.49 7.82
C PHE A 81 3.04 14.35 9.35
N ASP A 82 2.02 14.72 10.12
CA ASP A 82 1.93 14.52 11.57
C ASP A 82 1.39 13.14 11.97
N GLN A 83 1.10 12.25 11.01
CA GLN A 83 0.56 10.92 11.29
C GLN A 83 1.55 10.03 12.08
N GLN A 84 0.99 9.11 12.86
CA GLN A 84 1.75 8.13 13.63
C GLN A 84 2.17 6.94 12.76
N SER A 85 3.44 6.94 12.36
CA SER A 85 4.02 5.88 11.55
C SER A 85 4.79 4.88 12.42
N PRO A 86 4.59 3.55 12.21
CA PRO A 86 5.54 2.57 12.73
C PRO A 86 6.89 2.79 12.06
N LEU A 87 7.96 2.38 12.74
CA LEU A 87 9.29 2.22 12.14
C LEU A 87 9.64 0.73 12.15
N LEU A 88 9.71 0.16 10.96
CA LEU A 88 10.08 -1.23 10.72
C LEU A 88 11.51 -1.26 10.18
N VAL A 89 12.33 -2.17 10.71
CA VAL A 89 13.76 -2.27 10.34
C VAL A 89 13.93 -3.20 9.16
N ALA A 90 13.18 -4.31 9.13
CA ALA A 90 13.29 -5.32 8.09
C ALA A 90 12.18 -5.21 7.04
N ASN A 91 10.97 -4.84 7.46
CA ASN A 91 9.79 -4.81 6.61
C ASN A 91 9.45 -3.39 6.15
N MET A 92 8.77 -3.28 5.01
CA MET A 92 8.17 -2.03 4.55
C MET A 92 6.73 -1.88 5.02
N HIS A 93 6.30 -0.64 5.16
CA HIS A 93 4.89 -0.26 5.30
C HIS A 93 4.55 0.90 4.37
N PHE A 94 3.28 1.22 4.26
CA PHE A 94 2.79 2.26 3.36
C PHE A 94 2.34 3.50 4.12
N PHE A 95 2.54 4.65 3.49
CA PHE A 95 2.04 5.93 3.99
C PHE A 95 0.50 5.94 4.00
N GLU A 96 -0.11 6.28 5.14
CA GLU A 96 -1.56 6.31 5.26
C GLU A 96 -2.14 7.65 4.79
N PHE A 97 -2.79 7.65 3.62
CA PHE A 97 -3.47 8.84 3.10
C PHE A 97 -4.81 9.09 3.79
N CYS A 98 -5.57 8.02 4.03
CA CYS A 98 -6.96 8.09 4.49
C CYS A 98 -7.03 8.31 5.99
N ASP A 99 -7.80 9.31 6.43
CA ASP A 99 -8.18 9.46 7.84
C ASP A 99 -9.39 8.55 8.13
N PRO A 100 -9.28 7.56 9.04
CA PRO A 100 -10.38 6.66 9.35
C PRO A 100 -11.60 7.36 9.98
N SER A 101 -11.44 8.59 10.49
CA SER A 101 -12.56 9.40 11.00
C SER A 101 -13.32 10.16 9.90
N GLN A 102 -12.77 10.20 8.69
CA GLN A 102 -13.35 10.92 7.56
C GLN A 102 -14.43 10.09 6.86
N LYS A 103 -15.50 10.75 6.41
CA LYS A 103 -16.56 10.10 5.64
C LYS A 103 -16.06 9.72 4.24
N LEU A 104 -16.56 8.61 3.70
CA LEU A 104 -16.40 8.20 2.30
C LEU A 104 -16.74 9.36 1.35
N GLY A 105 -15.99 9.44 0.24
CA GLY A 105 -16.12 10.50 -0.76
C GLY A 105 -15.67 11.90 -0.33
N LYS A 106 -15.33 12.12 0.96
CA LYS A 106 -14.88 13.42 1.46
C LYS A 106 -13.37 13.54 1.65
N CYS A 107 -12.61 12.50 1.32
CA CYS A 107 -11.16 12.48 1.47
C CYS A 107 -10.47 13.57 0.65
N GLN A 108 -9.24 13.92 1.03
CA GLN A 108 -8.47 14.96 0.37
C GLN A 108 -8.15 14.62 -1.11
N LEU A 109 -8.09 13.34 -1.46
CA LEU A 109 -7.88 12.87 -2.83
C LEU A 109 -9.10 13.14 -3.74
N GLY A 110 -10.29 13.40 -3.19
CA GLY A 110 -11.47 13.79 -3.97
C GLY A 110 -11.85 12.77 -5.05
N ASP A 111 -11.94 13.22 -6.30
CA ASP A 111 -12.21 12.36 -7.47
C ASP A 111 -11.11 11.31 -7.72
N TYR A 112 -9.90 11.53 -7.21
CA TYR A 112 -8.75 10.63 -7.39
C TYR A 112 -8.64 9.56 -6.30
N CYS A 113 -9.66 9.41 -5.45
CA CYS A 113 -9.65 8.40 -4.40
C CYS A 113 -10.26 7.08 -4.85
N HIS A 114 -9.56 5.98 -4.60
CA HIS A 114 -10.07 4.63 -4.88
C HIS A 114 -11.36 4.31 -4.10
N CYS A 115 -11.53 4.84 -2.88
CA CYS A 115 -12.78 4.65 -2.14
C CYS A 115 -14.01 5.19 -2.88
N ARG A 116 -13.84 6.23 -3.71
CA ARG A 116 -14.93 6.77 -4.53
C ARG A 116 -15.21 5.92 -5.76
N PHE A 117 -14.17 5.33 -6.35
CA PHE A 117 -14.34 4.31 -7.41
C PHE A 117 -15.20 3.16 -6.87
N PHE A 118 -14.82 2.58 -5.73
CA PHE A 118 -15.60 1.51 -5.10
C PHE A 118 -17.00 1.95 -4.65
N GLU A 119 -17.18 3.18 -4.14
CA GLU A 119 -18.51 3.68 -3.77
C GLU A 119 -19.46 3.74 -4.97
N ASN A 120 -19.00 4.27 -6.10
CA ASN A 120 -19.81 4.30 -7.33
C ASN A 120 -20.10 2.89 -7.82
N LEU A 121 -19.05 2.06 -7.86
CA LEU A 121 -19.12 0.71 -8.37
C LEU A 121 -20.08 -0.15 -7.53
N LEU A 122 -19.97 -0.11 -6.20
CA LEU A 122 -20.89 -0.82 -5.29
C LEU A 122 -22.33 -0.29 -5.36
N ALA A 123 -22.53 1.00 -5.60
CA ALA A 123 -23.88 1.55 -5.78
C ALA A 123 -24.57 0.97 -7.02
N ASP A 124 -23.83 0.76 -8.11
CA ASP A 124 -24.34 0.14 -9.33
C ASP A 124 -24.73 -1.34 -9.08
N TYR A 125 -23.92 -2.10 -8.31
CA TYR A 125 -24.27 -3.48 -7.92
C TYR A 125 -25.49 -3.58 -7.01
N GLU A 126 -25.67 -2.65 -6.06
CA GLU A 126 -26.86 -2.60 -5.20
C GLU A 126 -28.14 -2.32 -6.01
N GLU A 127 -28.07 -1.49 -7.05
CA GLU A 127 -29.19 -1.23 -7.96
C GLU A 127 -29.55 -2.47 -8.80
N ASP A 128 -28.53 -3.23 -9.23
CA ASP A 128 -28.69 -4.44 -10.04
C ASP A 128 -29.02 -5.71 -9.23
N GLY A 129 -29.04 -5.62 -7.89
CA GLY A 129 -29.39 -6.73 -7.00
C GLY A 129 -28.36 -7.86 -6.98
N ILE A 130 -27.11 -7.55 -7.30
CA ILE A 130 -25.98 -8.48 -7.32
C ILE A 130 -25.41 -8.57 -5.90
N ASP A 131 -25.20 -9.77 -5.38
CA ASP A 131 -24.64 -9.94 -4.04
C ASP A 131 -23.15 -9.49 -3.98
N PHE A 132 -22.69 -9.12 -2.78
CA PHE A 132 -21.35 -8.57 -2.56
C PHE A 132 -20.21 -9.48 -3.03
N GLU A 133 -20.35 -10.80 -2.89
CA GLU A 133 -19.32 -11.78 -3.22
C GLU A 133 -19.22 -11.97 -4.75
N THR A 134 -20.38 -11.96 -5.42
CA THR A 134 -20.48 -11.95 -6.89
C THR A 134 -19.99 -10.63 -7.48
N GLY A 135 -20.32 -9.49 -6.87
CA GLY A 135 -19.82 -8.18 -7.27
C GLY A 135 -18.31 -8.09 -7.13
N HIS A 136 -17.75 -8.54 -5.99
CA HIS A 136 -16.32 -8.53 -5.69
C HIS A 136 -15.46 -9.27 -6.74
N ASN A 137 -15.89 -10.45 -7.20
CA ASN A 137 -15.18 -11.18 -8.26
C ASN A 137 -15.18 -10.45 -9.61
N PHE A 138 -16.26 -9.74 -9.92
CA PHE A 138 -16.35 -8.90 -11.11
C PHE A 138 -15.44 -7.66 -11.02
N LEU A 139 -15.29 -7.08 -9.81
CA LEU A 139 -14.38 -5.94 -9.57
C LEU A 139 -12.93 -6.29 -9.86
N PHE A 140 -12.50 -7.49 -9.46
CA PHE A 140 -11.14 -7.96 -9.71
C PHE A 140 -10.83 -8.08 -11.21
N GLU A 141 -11.79 -8.51 -12.03
CA GLU A 141 -11.61 -8.61 -13.48
C GLU A 141 -11.62 -7.23 -14.17
N GLU A 142 -12.46 -6.30 -13.72
CA GLU A 142 -12.54 -4.95 -14.29
C GLU A 142 -11.34 -4.08 -13.86
N GLU A 143 -10.88 -4.20 -12.61
CA GLU A 143 -9.64 -3.58 -12.12
C GLU A 143 -8.43 -4.11 -12.90
N LYS A 144 -8.36 -5.41 -13.16
CA LYS A 144 -7.34 -6.00 -14.04
C LYS A 144 -7.39 -5.40 -15.44
N THR A 145 -8.58 -5.29 -16.04
CA THR A 145 -8.73 -4.70 -17.38
C THR A 145 -8.33 -3.22 -17.43
N TYR A 146 -8.60 -2.46 -16.36
CA TYR A 146 -8.23 -1.05 -16.25
C TYR A 146 -6.71 -0.88 -16.03
N LEU A 147 -6.08 -1.76 -15.26
CA LEU A 147 -4.64 -1.78 -15.03
C LEU A 147 -3.87 -2.25 -16.28
N ASP A 148 -4.33 -3.28 -16.98
CA ASP A 148 -3.77 -3.75 -18.26
C ASP A 148 -3.79 -2.65 -19.33
N ALA A 149 -4.80 -1.76 -19.29
CA ALA A 149 -4.88 -0.59 -20.18
C ALA A 149 -3.88 0.53 -19.82
N PHE A 150 -3.38 0.55 -18.57
CA PHE A 150 -2.38 1.48 -18.05
C PHE A 150 -0.94 0.94 -18.14
N GLU A 151 -0.76 -0.38 -18.28
CA GLU A 151 0.53 -1.08 -18.32
C GLU A 151 1.42 -0.80 -19.54
N THR A 152 0.94 -0.03 -20.53
CA THR A 152 1.76 0.25 -21.73
C THR A 152 3.02 1.10 -21.48
N ASP A 153 3.32 1.55 -20.25
CA ASP A 153 4.52 2.35 -19.95
C ASP A 153 5.14 2.17 -18.54
N ALA A 154 4.80 1.14 -17.76
CA ALA A 154 5.33 0.96 -16.38
C ALA A 154 6.08 -0.39 -16.18
N PRO A 155 7.42 -0.41 -16.15
CA PRO A 155 8.22 -1.65 -16.09
C PRO A 155 8.34 -2.27 -14.68
N PHE A 156 7.39 -2.05 -13.76
CA PHE A 156 7.56 -2.40 -12.33
C PHE A 156 6.62 -3.51 -11.81
N PHE A 157 5.64 -3.96 -12.59
CA PHE A 157 4.61 -4.90 -12.10
C PHE A 157 4.63 -6.31 -12.73
N ASP A 158 5.49 -6.59 -13.72
CA ASP A 158 5.56 -7.92 -14.35
C ASP A 158 5.92 -9.05 -13.37
N ASP A 159 6.80 -8.80 -12.38
CA ASP A 159 7.34 -9.88 -11.54
C ASP A 159 6.43 -10.31 -10.36
N PHE A 160 5.32 -9.63 -10.08
CA PHE A 160 4.46 -9.97 -8.92
C PHE A 160 3.28 -10.88 -9.28
N TYR A 161 2.86 -10.91 -10.56
CA TYR A 161 1.67 -11.66 -10.99
C TYR A 161 1.97 -12.81 -11.96
N ASP A 162 3.21 -12.95 -12.44
CA ASP A 162 3.68 -14.10 -13.23
C ASP A 162 4.04 -15.34 -12.38
N ASN A 163 3.48 -15.45 -11.16
CA ASN A 163 3.42 -16.74 -10.48
C ASN A 163 2.09 -17.40 -10.84
N ASP A 164 2.16 -18.23 -11.88
CA ASP A 164 1.19 -19.26 -12.25
C ASP A 164 0.67 -19.99 -10.99
N TYR A 165 -0.46 -19.51 -10.46
CA TYR A 165 -1.27 -20.21 -9.47
C TYR A 165 -2.15 -21.29 -10.14
N ASP A 166 -1.85 -21.66 -11.39
CA ASP A 166 -2.53 -22.72 -12.15
C ASP A 166 -1.81 -24.07 -12.09
N ASP A 167 -0.64 -24.18 -11.43
CA ASP A 167 0.12 -25.44 -11.29
C ASP A 167 -0.13 -26.21 -9.96
N LEU A 168 -1.21 -25.90 -9.24
CA LEU A 168 -1.64 -26.68 -8.06
C LEU A 168 -2.69 -27.77 -8.37
N ASP A 169 -2.81 -28.21 -9.61
CA ASP A 169 -3.63 -29.37 -10.01
C ASP A 169 -2.78 -30.66 -10.19
N GLY A 170 -1.61 -30.72 -9.52
CA GLY A 170 -0.65 -31.81 -9.62
C GLY A 170 -0.13 -32.37 -8.29
N LEU A 171 -0.72 -32.00 -7.14
CA LEU A 171 -0.42 -32.67 -5.88
C LEU A 171 -1.33 -33.88 -5.72
N ASP A 172 -0.87 -34.95 -6.36
CA ASP A 172 -1.26 -36.33 -6.09
C ASP A 172 -1.02 -36.61 -4.60
N TRP A 173 -2.09 -36.54 -3.80
CA TRP A 173 -2.11 -37.10 -2.45
C TRP A 173 -2.25 -38.61 -2.58
N ASP A 174 -1.24 -39.25 -3.16
CA ASP A 174 -1.13 -40.70 -3.19
C ASP A 174 -0.68 -41.15 -1.78
N ASP A 175 -1.54 -41.97 -1.19
CA ASP A 175 -1.39 -42.65 0.07
C ASP A 175 -0.03 -43.36 0.18
N GLU A 176 0.76 -43.02 1.21
CA GLU A 176 1.65 -44.00 1.84
C GLU A 176 1.35 -44.04 3.34
N GLU A 177 0.45 -44.96 3.69
CA GLU A 177 0.45 -45.63 4.99
C GLU A 177 1.82 -46.28 5.23
N GLU A 178 2.61 -45.77 6.16
CA GLU A 178 3.56 -46.60 6.90
C GLU A 178 3.40 -46.36 8.41
N ASP A 179 2.74 -47.34 9.04
CA ASP A 179 2.64 -47.57 10.47
C ASP A 179 4.03 -47.77 11.09
N ASP A 180 4.58 -46.74 11.74
CA ASP A 180 5.73 -46.91 12.64
C ASP A 180 5.27 -47.09 14.10
N ASP A 181 5.03 -48.37 14.39
CA ASP A 181 5.28 -49.12 15.63
C ASP A 181 5.93 -48.34 16.80
N TRP A 182 5.11 -47.75 17.67
CA TRP A 182 5.53 -47.36 19.02
C TRP A 182 5.68 -48.58 19.91
N ASN A 183 6.83 -49.25 19.81
CA ASN A 183 7.23 -50.24 20.79
C ASN A 183 7.48 -49.57 22.15
N LEU A 184 6.68 -49.98 23.14
CA LEU A 184 6.83 -49.69 24.56
C LEU A 184 8.25 -49.99 25.04
N PHE A 185 8.85 -49.06 25.79
CA PHE A 185 9.47 -49.31 27.10
C PHE A 185 9.68 -48.00 27.87
#